data_AF-A0AAN7DUE0-F1
#
_entry.id   AF-A0AAN7DUE0-F1
#
_cell.length_a   1.000
_cell.length_b   1.000
_cell.length_c   1.000
_cell.angle_alpha   90.00
_cell.angle_beta   90.00
_cell.angle_gamma   90.00
#
_symmetry.space_group_name_H-M   'P 1'
#
loop_
_entity.id
_entity.type
_entity.pdbx_description
1 polymer ?
#
loop_
_entity_poly.entity_id
_entity_poly.type
_entity_poly.pdbx_seq_one_letter_code
_entity_poly.pdbx_strand_id
1 'polypeptide(L)'
;MVVPGVLGLAAWSFYVLVLAVQPHQAHSSIRGSFGLNKGAVASPENGLCASSVTVHGYKCEEHEVTTKDGYILSVQRIPKGRVGVLLGLRSNPS
;
A
#
# COMPACT_ATOMS: atom_id res chain seq x y z
N MET A 1 -9.29 55.72 13.90
CA MET A 1 -10.18 55.29 12.80
C MET A 1 -9.36 54.39 11.88
N VAL A 2 -9.46 53.07 12.02
CA VAL A 2 -8.74 52.11 11.16
C VAL A 2 -9.54 51.98 9.86
N VAL A 3 -8.91 52.31 8.73
CA VAL A 3 -9.56 52.31 7.43
C VAL A 3 -9.96 50.85 7.09
N PRO A 4 -11.23 50.57 6.79
CA PRO A 4 -11.73 49.20 6.61
C PRO A 4 -11.04 48.40 5.49
N GLY A 5 -10.30 49.08 4.59
CA GLY A 5 -9.48 48.43 3.56
C GLY A 5 -8.19 47.78 4.07
N VAL A 6 -7.66 48.18 5.23
CA VAL A 6 -6.36 47.67 5.72
C VAL A 6 -6.50 46.28 6.34
N LEU A 7 -7.67 45.97 6.93
CA LEU A 7 -7.98 44.63 7.45
C LEU A 7 -8.11 43.60 6.32
N GLY A 8 -8.68 43.99 5.18
CA GLY A 8 -8.84 43.10 4.02
C GLY A 8 -7.50 42.67 3.41
N LEU A 9 -6.56 43.62 3.31
CA LEU A 9 -5.21 43.35 2.81
C LEU A 9 -4.40 42.46 3.77
N ALA A 10 -4.54 42.68 5.08
CA ALA A 10 -3.91 41.82 6.09
C ALA A 10 -4.48 40.40 6.06
N ALA A 11 -5.80 40.24 5.91
CA ALA A 11 -6.45 38.93 5.80
C ALA A 11 -6.05 38.18 4.52
N TRP A 12 -5.96 38.87 3.37
CA TRP A 12 -5.46 38.27 2.13
C TRP A 12 -3.98 37.91 2.20
N SER A 13 -3.14 38.76 2.81
CA SER A 13 -1.74 38.44 3.04
C SER A 13 -1.59 37.19 3.92
N PHE A 14 -2.38 37.08 4.99
CA PHE A 14 -2.41 35.88 5.83
C PHE A 14 -2.91 34.65 5.06
N TYR A 15 -3.95 34.79 4.24
CA TYR A 15 -4.49 33.69 3.43
C TYR A 15 -3.48 33.18 2.40
N VAL A 16 -2.76 34.08 1.72
CA VAL A 16 -1.69 33.74 0.78
C VAL A 16 -0.49 33.11 1.50
N LEU A 17 -0.12 33.61 2.69
CA LEU A 17 0.93 33.01 3.52
C LEU A 17 0.57 31.58 3.94
N VAL A 18 -0.68 31.35 4.36
CA VAL A 18 -1.19 30.02 4.72
C VAL A 18 -1.21 29.07 3.50
N LEU A 19 -1.57 29.56 2.31
CA LEU A 19 -1.54 28.76 1.08
C LEU A 19 -0.11 28.45 0.62
N ALA A 20 0.84 29.39 0.76
CA ALA A 20 2.24 29.17 0.39
C ALA A 20 2.99 28.27 1.37
N VAL A 21 2.52 28.17 2.62
CA VAL A 21 3.05 27.26 3.65
C VAL A 21 2.36 25.89 3.60
N GLN A 22 1.41 25.63 2.70
CA GLN A 22 1.01 24.25 2.42
C GLN A 22 2.22 23.53 1.81
N PRO A 23 2.87 22.61 2.55
CA PRO A 23 3.84 21.76 1.90
C PRO A 23 3.04 21.00 0.85
N HIS A 24 3.46 21.05 -0.41
CA HIS A 24 3.06 20.04 -1.36
C HIS A 24 3.63 18.72 -0.85
N GLN A 25 2.93 18.09 0.10
CA GLN A 25 3.13 16.70 0.41
C GLN A 25 2.75 15.97 -0.87
N ALA A 26 3.75 15.72 -1.71
CA ALA A 26 3.72 14.58 -2.58
C ALA A 26 3.57 13.37 -1.68
N HIS A 27 2.33 12.94 -1.47
CA HIS A 27 2.01 11.69 -0.81
C HIS A 27 2.44 10.53 -1.73
N SER A 28 3.75 10.32 -1.88
CA SER A 28 4.26 9.01 -2.26
C SER A 28 4.30 8.16 -1.00
N SER A 29 3.20 7.46 -0.74
CA SER A 29 3.14 6.43 0.31
C SER A 29 3.64 5.10 -0.25
N ILE A 30 4.96 4.93 -0.30
CA ILE A 30 5.54 3.57 -0.31
C ILE A 30 5.58 3.11 1.14
N ARG A 31 4.45 2.60 1.65
CA ARG A 31 4.43 1.86 2.91
C ARG A 31 4.76 0.39 2.61
N GLY A 32 6.00 0.20 2.16
CA GLY A 32 6.63 -1.10 2.03
C GLY A 32 7.91 -1.06 2.85
N SER A 33 7.79 -1.18 4.18
CA SER A 33 8.96 -1.50 4.99
C SER A 33 9.31 -2.95 4.66
N PHE A 34 10.29 -3.17 3.79
CA PHE A 34 11.06 -4.40 3.78
C PHE A 34 11.94 -4.41 5.04
N GLY A 35 11.30 -4.30 6.20
CA GLY A 35 11.92 -4.43 7.49
C GLY A 35 12.26 -5.90 7.66
N LEU A 36 13.49 -6.27 7.30
CA LEU A 36 14.11 -7.49 7.77
C LEU A 36 14.20 -7.40 9.29
N ASN A 37 13.12 -7.80 9.97
CA ASN A 37 13.16 -8.01 11.41
C ASN A 37 13.99 -9.28 11.62
N LYS A 38 15.30 -9.11 11.85
CA LYS A 38 16.16 -10.12 12.48
C LYS A 38 15.75 -10.25 13.95
N GLY A 39 14.52 -10.70 14.17
CA GLY A 39 14.03 -11.24 15.43
C GLY A 39 13.30 -12.50 14.99
N ALA A 40 13.75 -13.66 15.49
CA ALA A 40 13.28 -14.99 15.08
C ALA A 40 11.80 -14.95 14.67
N VAL A 41 11.56 -14.94 13.36
CA VAL A 41 10.21 -14.95 12.80
C VAL A 41 9.66 -16.28 13.24
N ALA A 42 8.76 -16.26 14.24
CA ALA A 42 7.72 -17.27 14.28
C ALA A 42 7.16 -17.25 12.87
N SER A 43 7.47 -18.30 12.09
CA SER A 43 6.93 -18.49 10.75
C SER A 43 5.47 -18.11 10.90
N PRO A 44 5.00 -17.03 10.24
CA PRO A 44 3.61 -16.64 10.43
C PRO A 44 2.83 -17.92 10.15
N GLU A 45 2.02 -18.36 11.13
CA GLU A 45 1.33 -19.65 11.05
C GLU A 45 0.55 -19.78 9.72
N ASN A 46 0.32 -18.63 9.10
CA ASN A 46 -0.19 -18.41 7.76
C ASN A 46 0.90 -17.74 6.88
N GLY A 47 1.30 -18.39 5.78
CA GLY A 47 2.33 -17.92 4.83
C GLY A 47 2.04 -16.55 4.20
N LEU A 48 3.00 -16.02 3.41
CA LEU A 48 2.95 -14.65 2.85
C LEU A 48 1.68 -14.39 2.03
N CYS A 49 1.21 -15.42 1.31
CA CYS A 49 -0.04 -15.37 0.56
C CYS A 49 -1.26 -15.07 1.45
N ALA A 50 -1.33 -15.70 2.63
CA ALA A 50 -2.46 -15.59 3.54
C ALA A 50 -2.49 -14.22 4.24
N SER A 51 -1.33 -13.67 4.61
CA SER A 51 -1.25 -12.40 5.33
C SER A 51 -1.41 -11.16 4.44
N SER A 52 -1.01 -11.23 3.16
CA SER A 52 -0.88 -10.02 2.32
C SER A 52 -1.63 -10.06 0.99
N VAL A 53 -1.85 -11.23 0.39
CA VAL A 53 -2.42 -11.32 -0.97
C VAL A 53 -3.90 -11.68 -0.94
N THR A 54 -4.25 -12.74 -0.22
CA THR A 54 -5.62 -13.26 -0.16
C THR A 54 -6.58 -12.30 0.52
N VAL A 55 -6.10 -11.51 1.49
CA VAL A 55 -6.85 -10.40 2.14
C VAL A 55 -7.35 -9.35 1.13
N HIS A 56 -6.73 -9.26 -0.04
CA HIS A 56 -7.11 -8.35 -1.11
C HIS A 56 -7.91 -9.02 -2.24
N GLY A 57 -8.41 -10.24 -2.01
CA GLY A 57 -9.27 -10.97 -2.95
C GLY A 57 -8.53 -11.53 -4.17
N TYR A 58 -7.20 -11.67 -4.08
CA TYR A 58 -6.41 -12.36 -5.10
C TYR A 58 -6.20 -13.82 -4.71
N LYS A 59 -6.25 -14.72 -5.69
CA LYS A 59 -5.75 -16.09 -5.51
C LYS A 59 -4.23 -16.04 -5.45
N CYS A 60 -3.64 -16.81 -4.54
CA CYS A 60 -2.19 -16.86 -4.33
C CYS A 60 -1.74 -18.32 -4.20
N GLU A 61 -0.67 -18.67 -4.88
CA GLU A 61 0.03 -19.96 -4.79
C GLU A 61 1.40 -19.71 -4.18
N GLU A 62 1.82 -20.54 -3.24
CA GLU A 62 3.13 -20.46 -2.59
C GLU A 62 3.93 -21.71 -2.97
N HIS A 63 5.14 -21.50 -3.48
CA HIS A 63 6.01 -22.56 -3.98
C HIS A 63 7.34 -22.52 -3.25
N GLU A 64 7.82 -23.69 -2.85
CA GLU A 64 9.16 -23.84 -2.29
C GLU A 64 10.11 -24.29 -3.40
N VAL A 65 11.07 -23.44 -3.74
CA VAL A 65 12.03 -23.70 -4.82
C VAL A 65 13.41 -23.91 -4.21
N THR A 66 14.00 -25.08 -4.46
CA THR A 66 15.40 -25.32 -4.13
C THR A 66 16.27 -24.93 -5.33
N THR A 67 17.15 -23.96 -5.14
CA THR A 67 18.11 -23.55 -6.16
C THR A 67 19.28 -24.55 -6.26
N LYS A 68 20.02 -24.51 -7.37
CA LYS A 68 21.15 -25.44 -7.61
C LYS A 68 22.24 -25.35 -6.54
N ASP A 69 22.43 -24.16 -5.98
CA ASP A 69 23.37 -23.86 -4.89
C ASP A 69 22.81 -24.16 -3.49
N GLY A 70 21.61 -24.77 -3.41
CA GLY A 70 21.07 -25.33 -2.17
C GLY A 70 20.24 -24.37 -1.33
N TYR A 71 19.88 -23.19 -1.84
CA TYR A 71 18.98 -22.28 -1.14
C TYR A 71 17.52 -22.70 -1.35
N ILE A 72 16.74 -22.61 -0.27
CA ILE A 72 15.30 -22.81 -0.28
C ILE A 72 14.63 -21.44 -0.34
N LEU A 73 13.90 -21.17 -1.42
CA LEU A 73 13.19 -19.92 -1.67
C LEU A 73 11.68 -20.14 -1.60
N SER A 74 10.97 -19.35 -0.79
CA SER A 74 9.50 -19.26 -0.88
C SER A 74 9.12 -18.24 -1.95
N VAL A 75 8.41 -18.69 -2.99
CA VAL A 75 7.99 -17.89 -4.14
C VAL A 75 6.46 -17.78 -4.17
N GLN A 76 5.93 -16.56 -4.29
CA GLN A 76 4.47 -16.32 -4.35
C GLN A 76 4.02 -16.00 -5.77
N ARG A 77 2.97 -16.69 -6.25
CA ARG A 77 2.39 -16.49 -7.58
C ARG A 77 0.92 -16.10 -7.48
N ILE A 78 0.53 -15.04 -8.19
CA ILE A 78 -0.86 -14.58 -8.33
C ILE A 78 -1.33 -14.90 -9.74
N PRO A 79 -1.93 -16.08 -9.98
CA PRO A 79 -2.20 -16.56 -11.35
C PRO A 79 -3.33 -15.80 -12.04
N LYS A 80 -4.23 -15.19 -11.27
CA LYS A 80 -5.40 -14.47 -11.78
C LYS A 80 -5.56 -13.17 -11.01
N GLY A 81 -6.04 -12.13 -11.69
CA GLY A 81 -6.44 -10.87 -11.05
C GLY A 81 -7.56 -11.06 -10.04
N ARG A 82 -7.93 -9.98 -9.34
CA ARG A 82 -9.00 -10.04 -8.33
C ARG A 82 -10.24 -10.68 -8.92
N VAL A 83 -10.77 -11.68 -8.23
CA VAL A 83 -12.14 -12.12 -8.52
C VAL A 83 -13.02 -10.98 -8.05
N GLY A 84 -13.45 -10.13 -8.99
CA GLY A 84 -14.37 -9.05 -8.67
C GLY A 84 -15.60 -9.68 -8.02
N VAL A 85 -15.90 -9.28 -6.78
CA VAL A 85 -17.21 -9.52 -6.16
C VAL A 85 -18.20 -8.57 -6.84
N LEU A 86 -18.34 -8.70 -8.15
CA LEU A 86 -19.40 -8.08 -8.92
C LEU A 86 -20.33 -9.23 -9.32
N LEU A 87 -21.25 -9.52 -8.40
CA LEU A 87 -22.51 -10.22 -8.62
C LEU A 87 -22.43 -11.42 -9.59
N GLY A 88 -22.12 -12.60 -9.04
CA GLY A 88 -22.83 -13.82 -9.43
C GLY A 88 -22.56 -14.46 -10.80
N LEU A 89 -21.45 -14.19 -11.50
CA LEU A 89 -21.07 -14.99 -12.67
C LEU A 89 -19.81 -15.83 -12.43
N ARG A 90 -20.09 -17.08 -12.09
CA ARG A 90 -19.24 -18.27 -12.08
C ARG A 90 -18.34 -18.31 -13.31
N SER A 91 -17.08 -17.91 -13.18
CA SER A 91 -16.03 -18.33 -14.12
C SER A 91 -15.45 -19.66 -13.65
N ASN A 92 -16.06 -20.74 -14.13
CA ASN A 92 -15.52 -22.08 -14.05
C ASN A 92 -14.42 -22.20 -15.14
N PRO A 93 -13.16 -22.56 -14.82
CA PRO A 93 -12.19 -22.85 -15.85
C PRO A 93 -12.26 -24.34 -16.20
N SER A 94 -12.53 -24.61 -17.48
CA SER A 94 -12.23 -25.87 -18.17
C SER A 94 -10.75 -26.21 -18.14
#